data_AF-A0A2S9X5N0-F1
#
_entry.id   AF-A0A2S9X5N0-F1
#
_cell.length_a   1.000
_cell.length_b   1.000
_cell.length_c   1.000
_cell.angle_alpha   90.00
_cell.angle_beta   90.00
_cell.angle_gamma   90.00
#
_symmetry.space_group_name_H-M   'P 1'
#
loop_
_entity.id
_entity.type
_entity.pdbx_description
1 polymer ?
#
loop_
_entity_poly.entity_id
_entity_poly.type
_entity_poly.pdbx_seq_one_letter_code
_entity_poly.pdbx_strand_id
1 'polypeptide(L)'
;MRLLPKLRALQQRCVASQRRCEAQLAALAREDDDLRKEEDALVAQGHGLCQLLQAQRPVGIVLERSQLFAILRKQAVMRQQLQNLELQRKQLTELRQALAERRMVQQEERSAWQRKDDKYQRWATRVRKQESLLRLRQDEAEQEERTIWKLCPPPLRPQGRP
;
A
#
# COMPACT_ATOMS: atom_id res chain seq x y z
N MET A 1 26.56 25.16 4.34
CA MET A 1 25.21 24.68 3.96
C MET A 1 24.76 23.58 4.92
N ARG A 2 23.73 23.79 5.76
CA ARG A 2 23.24 22.74 6.67
C ARG A 2 22.44 21.69 5.88
N LEU A 3 23.00 20.48 5.72
CA LEU A 3 22.41 19.42 4.89
C LEU A 3 21.33 18.61 5.63
N LEU A 4 21.43 18.47 6.96
CA LEU A 4 20.48 17.70 7.76
C LEU A 4 19.02 18.18 7.68
N PRO A 5 18.71 19.49 7.74
CA PRO A 5 17.32 19.95 7.62
C PRO A 5 16.70 19.61 6.27
N LYS A 6 17.48 19.70 5.17
CA LYS A 6 17.02 19.33 3.82
C LYS A 6 16.75 17.82 3.72
N LEU A 7 17.61 16.98 4.31
CA LEU A 7 17.39 15.54 4.37
C LEU A 7 16.16 15.17 5.19
N ARG A 8 15.93 15.83 6.32
CA ARG A 8 14.70 15.63 7.12
C ARG A 8 13.44 15.98 6.34
N ALA A 9 13.44 17.08 5.61
CA ALA A 9 12.30 17.46 4.76
C ALA A 9 12.02 16.40 3.67
N LEU A 10 13.07 15.83 3.07
CA LEU A 10 12.92 14.73 2.09
C LEU A 10 12.37 13.45 2.73
N GLN A 11 12.85 13.07 3.92
CA GLN A 11 12.31 11.93 4.67
C GLN A 11 10.83 12.12 5.02
N GLN A 12 10.46 13.30 5.51
CA GLN A 12 9.05 13.62 5.82
C GLN A 12 8.15 13.47 4.59
N ARG A 13 8.62 13.90 3.42
CA ARG A 13 7.90 13.70 2.15
C ARG A 13 7.77 12.22 1.80
N CYS A 14 8.83 11.42 1.98
CA CYS A 14 8.77 9.98 1.76
C CYS A 14 7.73 9.31 2.67
N VAL A 15 7.73 9.62 3.97
CA VAL A 15 6.75 9.10 4.94
C VAL A 15 5.33 9.50 4.54
N ALA A 16 5.11 10.75 4.14
CA ALA A 16 3.81 11.21 3.69
C ALA A 16 3.33 10.45 2.44
N SER A 17 4.21 10.23 1.46
CA SER A 17 3.89 9.43 0.27
C SER A 17 3.60 7.96 0.61
N GLN A 18 4.41 7.34 1.46
CA GLN A 18 4.18 5.95 1.89
C GLN A 18 2.82 5.78 2.57
N ARG A 19 2.44 6.71 3.47
CA ARG A 19 1.12 6.70 4.12
C ARG A 19 -0.03 6.81 3.11
N ARG A 20 0.15 7.61 2.04
CA ARG A 20 -0.85 7.71 0.97
C ARG A 20 -0.97 6.38 0.21
N CYS A 21 0.15 5.77 -0.16
CA CYS A 21 0.15 4.46 -0.81
C CYS A 21 -0.52 3.40 0.08
N GLU A 22 -0.26 3.41 1.38
CA GLU A 22 -0.87 2.48 2.34
C GLU A 22 -2.38 2.69 2.47
N ALA A 23 -2.84 3.94 2.52
CA ALA A 23 -4.26 4.25 2.51
C ALA A 23 -4.95 3.79 1.22
N GLN A 24 -4.31 3.98 0.06
CA GLN A 24 -4.83 3.51 -1.24
C GLN A 24 -4.87 1.99 -1.31
N LEU A 25 -3.83 1.29 -0.85
CA LEU A 25 -3.81 -0.17 -0.77
C LEU A 25 -4.92 -0.71 0.15
N ALA A 26 -5.17 -0.05 1.28
CA ALA A 26 -6.25 -0.41 2.18
C ALA A 26 -7.64 -0.18 1.55
N ALA A 27 -7.81 0.89 0.77
CA ALA A 27 -9.04 1.14 0.02
C ALA A 27 -9.28 0.06 -1.05
N LEU A 28 -8.26 -0.27 -1.85
CA LEU A 28 -8.32 -1.34 -2.85
C LEU A 28 -8.61 -2.71 -2.23
N ALA A 29 -8.07 -2.99 -1.04
CA ALA A 29 -8.35 -4.24 -0.33
C ALA A 29 -9.81 -4.34 0.10
N ARG A 30 -10.40 -3.25 0.60
CA ARG A 30 -11.83 -3.19 0.95
C ARG A 30 -12.72 -3.39 -0.27
N GLU A 31 -12.36 -2.76 -1.39
CA GLU A 31 -13.09 -2.93 -2.65
C GLU A 31 -13.05 -4.38 -3.15
N ASP A 32 -11.90 -5.06 -3.11
CA ASP A 32 -11.81 -6.49 -3.45
C ASP A 32 -12.61 -7.36 -2.46
N ASP A 33 -12.63 -7.04 -1.17
CA ASP A 33 -13.43 -7.77 -0.19
C ASP A 33 -14.94 -7.61 -0.43
N ASP A 34 -15.39 -6.44 -0.87
CA ASP A 34 -16.80 -6.21 -1.22
C ASP A 34 -17.19 -6.96 -2.49
N LEU A 35 -16.34 -6.94 -3.53
CA LEU A 35 -16.56 -7.74 -4.74
C LEU A 35 -16.58 -9.24 -4.47
N ARG A 36 -15.78 -9.73 -3.51
CA ARG A 36 -15.81 -11.14 -3.08
C ARG A 36 -17.15 -11.52 -2.46
N LYS A 37 -17.69 -10.67 -1.57
CA LYS A 37 -19.00 -10.92 -0.96
C LYS A 37 -20.10 -10.94 -2.02
N GLU A 38 -20.02 -10.05 -3.01
CA GLU A 38 -20.95 -10.05 -4.16
C GLU A 38 -20.84 -11.34 -4.96
N GLU A 39 -19.61 -11.79 -5.25
CA GLU A 39 -19.39 -13.07 -5.95
C GLU A 39 -19.95 -14.25 -5.16
N ASP A 40 -19.70 -14.32 -3.85
CA ASP A 40 -20.23 -15.36 -2.97
C ASP A 40 -21.77 -15.37 -2.94
N ALA A 41 -22.40 -14.18 -2.94
CA ALA A 41 -23.84 -14.04 -3.01
C ALA A 41 -24.41 -14.55 -4.34
N LEU A 42 -23.77 -14.23 -5.47
CA LEU A 42 -24.16 -14.75 -6.79
C LEU A 42 -24.00 -16.27 -6.86
N VAL A 43 -22.93 -16.82 -6.27
CA VAL A 43 -22.71 -18.26 -6.18
C VAL A 43 -23.82 -18.93 -5.35
N ALA A 44 -24.18 -18.37 -4.20
CA ALA A 44 -25.26 -18.87 -3.37
C ALA A 44 -26.61 -18.84 -4.11
N GLN A 45 -26.90 -17.73 -4.81
CA GLN A 45 -28.11 -17.60 -5.63
C GLN A 45 -28.16 -18.63 -6.75
N GLY A 46 -27.03 -18.84 -7.45
CA GLY A 46 -26.91 -19.86 -8.49
C GLY A 46 -27.16 -21.27 -7.98
N HIS A 47 -26.60 -21.62 -6.81
CA HIS A 47 -26.89 -22.91 -6.17
C HIS A 47 -28.38 -23.07 -5.84
N GLY A 48 -29.03 -22.03 -5.30
CA GLY A 48 -30.46 -22.05 -5.02
C GLY A 48 -31.30 -22.28 -6.28
N LEU A 49 -30.99 -21.61 -7.39
CA LEU A 49 -31.67 -21.81 -8.67
C LEU A 49 -31.46 -23.23 -9.23
N CYS A 50 -30.26 -23.78 -9.10
CA CYS A 50 -29.98 -25.17 -9.49
C CYS A 50 -30.81 -26.17 -8.67
N GLN A 51 -30.94 -25.97 -7.36
CA GLN A 51 -31.78 -26.81 -6.49
C GLN A 51 -33.26 -26.70 -6.87
N LEU A 52 -33.77 -25.48 -7.14
CA LEU A 52 -35.14 -25.27 -7.59
C LEU A 52 -35.41 -25.94 -8.94
N LEU A 53 -34.46 -25.88 -9.89
CA LEU A 53 -34.55 -26.58 -11.16
C LEU A 53 -34.62 -28.10 -11.00
N GLN A 54 -33.86 -28.66 -10.05
CA GLN A 54 -33.90 -30.09 -9.74
C GLN A 54 -35.24 -30.48 -9.10
N ALA A 55 -35.75 -29.69 -8.15
CA ALA A 55 -37.03 -29.92 -7.50
C ALA A 55 -38.23 -29.84 -8.46
N GLN A 56 -38.12 -29.05 -9.54
CA GLN A 56 -39.15 -28.93 -10.58
C GLN A 56 -39.07 -30.00 -11.68
N ARG A 57 -38.27 -31.07 -11.53
CA ARG A 57 -38.26 -32.17 -12.49
C ARG A 57 -39.51 -33.04 -12.35
N PRO A 58 -40.37 -33.14 -13.38
CA PRO A 58 -41.54 -34.01 -13.32
C PRO A 58 -41.12 -35.46 -13.59
N VAL A 59 -40.66 -36.16 -12.56
CA VAL A 59 -40.31 -37.59 -12.61
C VAL A 59 -41.43 -38.38 -11.95
N GLY A 60 -42.02 -39.34 -12.68
CA GLY A 60 -43.05 -40.23 -12.14
C GLY A 60 -44.44 -39.61 -11.94
N ILE A 61 -44.70 -38.44 -12.55
CA ILE A 61 -45.98 -37.72 -12.43
C ILE A 61 -46.67 -37.70 -13.79
N VAL A 62 -47.96 -38.05 -13.82
CA VAL A 62 -48.82 -37.85 -15.00
C VAL A 62 -49.25 -36.39 -15.02
N LEU A 63 -48.85 -35.65 -16.05
CA LEU A 63 -49.14 -34.23 -16.19
C LEU A 63 -50.08 -33.97 -17.36
N GLU A 64 -51.03 -33.09 -17.14
CA GLU A 64 -51.81 -32.49 -18.22
C GLU A 64 -50.92 -31.61 -19.10
N ARG A 65 -51.28 -31.48 -20.38
CA ARG A 65 -50.50 -30.69 -21.36
C ARG A 65 -50.22 -29.26 -20.88
N SER A 66 -51.21 -28.60 -20.28
CA SER A 66 -51.07 -27.25 -19.73
C SER A 66 -50.08 -27.18 -18.56
N GLN A 67 -50.07 -28.19 -17.69
CA GLN A 67 -49.17 -28.29 -16.54
C GLN A 67 -47.72 -28.50 -17.00
N LEU A 68 -47.51 -29.35 -18.01
CA LEU A 68 -46.19 -29.56 -18.60
C LEU A 68 -45.62 -28.25 -19.17
N PHE A 69 -46.40 -27.49 -19.94
CA PHE A 69 -45.95 -26.20 -20.48
C PHE A 69 -45.65 -25.18 -19.39
N ALA A 70 -46.45 -25.14 -18.31
CA ALA A 70 -46.19 -24.25 -17.19
C ALA A 70 -44.85 -24.56 -16.50
N ILE A 71 -44.51 -25.84 -16.31
CA ILE A 71 -43.23 -26.27 -15.75
C ILE A 71 -42.08 -25.91 -16.70
N LEU A 72 -42.20 -26.21 -17.99
CA LEU A 72 -41.17 -25.90 -18.98
C LEU A 72 -40.88 -24.39 -19.05
N ARG A 73 -41.93 -23.55 -18.97
CA ARG A 73 -41.76 -22.09 -18.94
C ARG A 73 -41.01 -21.63 -17.69
N LYS A 74 -41.36 -22.15 -16.51
CA LYS A 74 -40.63 -21.85 -15.26
C LYS A 74 -39.17 -22.28 -15.33
N GLN A 75 -38.90 -23.47 -15.88
CA GLN A 75 -37.54 -23.96 -16.08
C GLN A 75 -36.75 -23.08 -17.07
N ALA A 76 -37.37 -22.61 -18.14
CA ALA A 76 -36.73 -21.71 -19.10
C ALA A 76 -36.31 -20.38 -18.43
N VAL A 77 -37.19 -19.79 -17.61
CA VAL A 77 -36.89 -18.57 -16.86
C VAL A 77 -35.72 -18.78 -15.89
N MET A 78 -35.70 -19.88 -15.14
CA MET A 78 -34.60 -20.17 -14.21
C MET A 78 -33.26 -20.41 -14.93
N ARG A 79 -33.28 -21.08 -16.09
CA ARG A 79 -32.06 -21.25 -16.91
C ARG A 79 -31.54 -19.91 -17.44
N GLN A 80 -32.44 -19.03 -17.87
CA GLN A 80 -32.05 -17.68 -18.28
C GLN A 80 -31.46 -16.88 -17.11
N GLN A 81 -32.04 -16.99 -15.90
CA GLN A 81 -31.49 -16.38 -14.70
C GLN A 81 -30.09 -16.90 -14.39
N LEU A 82 -29.85 -18.21 -14.49
CA LEU A 82 -28.51 -18.78 -14.32
C LEU A 82 -27.49 -18.20 -15.32
N GLN A 83 -27.86 -18.09 -16.60
CA GLN A 83 -27.00 -17.47 -17.61
C GLN A 83 -26.69 -16.00 -17.28
N ASN A 84 -27.67 -15.24 -16.77
CA ASN A 84 -27.45 -13.87 -16.35
C ASN A 84 -26.50 -13.77 -15.14
N LEU A 85 -26.62 -14.67 -14.16
CA LEU A 85 -25.69 -14.74 -13.02
C LEU A 85 -24.27 -15.07 -13.48
N GLU A 86 -24.11 -15.98 -14.45
CA GLU A 86 -22.79 -16.28 -15.02
C GLU A 86 -22.17 -15.06 -15.71
N LEU A 87 -22.97 -14.27 -16.43
CA LEU A 87 -22.49 -13.03 -17.04
C LEU A 87 -22.03 -12.01 -15.98
N GLN A 88 -22.82 -11.83 -14.92
CA GLN A 88 -22.46 -10.96 -13.79
C GLN A 88 -21.16 -11.42 -13.11
N ARG A 89 -20.99 -12.72 -12.90
CA ARG A 89 -19.74 -13.27 -12.33
C ARG A 89 -18.51 -13.01 -13.21
N LYS A 90 -18.67 -13.07 -14.54
CA LYS A 90 -17.58 -12.70 -15.46
C LYS A 90 -17.19 -11.23 -15.33
N GLN A 91 -18.18 -10.34 -15.25
CA GLN A 91 -17.94 -8.90 -15.03
C GLN A 91 -17.24 -8.63 -13.70
N LEU A 92 -17.65 -9.30 -12.61
CA LEU A 92 -16.95 -9.19 -11.32
C LEU A 92 -15.51 -9.70 -11.40
N THR A 93 -15.27 -10.81 -12.12
CA THR A 93 -13.91 -11.31 -12.35
C THR A 93 -13.03 -10.29 -13.07
N GLU A 94 -13.54 -9.64 -14.10
CA GLU A 94 -12.83 -8.59 -14.85
C GLU A 94 -12.52 -7.38 -13.94
N LEU A 95 -13.48 -6.94 -13.12
CA LEU A 95 -13.26 -5.88 -12.15
C LEU A 95 -12.18 -6.24 -11.13
N ARG A 96 -12.19 -7.47 -10.61
CA ARG A 96 -11.18 -7.95 -9.66
C ARG A 96 -9.79 -8.05 -10.29
N GLN A 97 -9.70 -8.44 -11.56
CA GLN A 97 -8.43 -8.40 -12.31
C GLN A 97 -7.90 -6.97 -12.43
N ALA A 98 -8.76 -6.01 -12.80
CA ALA A 98 -8.38 -4.60 -12.87
C ALA A 98 -7.93 -4.05 -11.49
N LEU A 99 -8.58 -4.45 -10.39
CA LEU A 99 -8.12 -4.09 -9.04
C LEU A 99 -6.77 -4.71 -8.69
N ALA A 100 -6.52 -5.95 -9.10
CA ALA A 100 -5.23 -6.61 -8.89
C ALA A 100 -4.09 -5.86 -9.60
N GLU A 101 -4.31 -5.42 -10.84
CA GLU A 101 -3.36 -4.59 -11.59
C GLU A 101 -3.09 -3.26 -10.88
N ARG A 102 -4.14 -2.54 -10.45
CA ARG A 102 -4.00 -1.29 -9.69
C ARG A 102 -3.23 -1.51 -8.38
N ARG A 103 -3.49 -2.62 -7.69
CA ARG A 103 -2.79 -3.00 -6.46
C ARG A 103 -1.31 -3.24 -6.72
N MET A 104 -0.95 -3.91 -7.82
CA MET A 104 0.45 -4.11 -8.21
C MET A 104 1.18 -2.78 -8.43
N VAL A 105 0.59 -1.88 -9.21
CA VAL A 105 1.14 -0.54 -9.45
C VAL A 105 1.35 0.22 -8.13
N GLN A 106 0.37 0.17 -7.23
CA GLN A 106 0.46 0.87 -5.95
C GLN A 106 1.54 0.27 -5.01
N GLN A 107 1.76 -1.05 -5.08
CA GLN A 107 2.83 -1.73 -4.34
C GLN A 107 4.22 -1.38 -4.89
N GLU A 108 4.36 -1.28 -6.20
CA GLU A 108 5.59 -0.82 -6.84
C GLU A 108 5.93 0.62 -6.43
N GLU A 109 4.93 1.51 -6.42
CA GLU A 109 5.10 2.88 -5.98
C GLU A 109 5.53 2.96 -4.51
N ARG A 110 4.85 2.20 -3.62
CA ARG A 110 5.23 2.09 -2.21
C ARG A 110 6.68 1.64 -2.05
N SER A 111 7.09 0.62 -2.80
CA SER A 111 8.44 0.07 -2.79
C SER A 111 9.47 1.12 -3.25
N ALA A 112 9.15 1.91 -4.27
CA ALA A 112 10.00 3.00 -4.74
C ALA A 112 10.17 4.09 -3.67
N TRP A 113 9.09 4.45 -2.97
CA TRP A 113 9.15 5.40 -1.85
C TRP A 113 9.93 4.87 -0.65
N GLN A 114 9.86 3.57 -0.37
CA GLN A 114 10.65 2.92 0.68
C GLN A 114 12.15 2.98 0.38
N ARG A 115 12.56 2.62 -0.85
CA ARG A 115 13.97 2.72 -1.29
C ARG A 115 14.50 4.16 -1.20
N LYS A 116 13.67 5.16 -1.52
CA LYS A 116 14.03 6.58 -1.38
C LYS A 116 14.24 6.96 0.09
N ASP A 117 13.35 6.52 0.98
CA ASP A 117 13.49 6.79 2.41
C ASP A 117 14.78 6.17 2.98
N ASP A 118 15.04 4.90 2.68
CA ASP A 118 16.26 4.20 3.09
C ASP A 118 17.52 4.94 2.61
N LYS A 119 17.51 5.44 1.38
CA LYS A 119 18.61 6.25 0.82
C LYS A 119 18.82 7.52 1.66
N TYR A 120 17.76 8.25 1.96
CA TYR A 120 17.86 9.48 2.74
C TYR A 120 18.26 9.22 4.19
N GLN A 121 17.81 8.12 4.80
CA GLN A 121 18.27 7.69 6.12
C GLN A 121 19.77 7.42 6.14
N ARG A 122 20.30 6.66 5.17
CA ARG A 122 21.75 6.40 5.06
C ARG A 122 22.54 7.71 4.91
N TRP A 123 22.06 8.65 4.10
CA TRP A 123 22.68 9.95 3.92
C TRP A 123 22.66 10.78 5.21
N ALA A 124 21.54 10.82 5.91
CA ALA A 124 21.42 11.52 7.19
C ALA A 124 22.40 10.97 8.23
N THR A 125 22.55 9.64 8.32
CA THR A 125 23.52 8.99 9.20
C THR A 125 24.95 9.35 8.85
N ARG A 126 25.31 9.37 7.55
CA ARG A 126 26.65 9.77 7.11
C ARG A 126 26.96 11.23 7.44
N VAL A 127 26.01 12.13 7.18
CA VAL A 127 26.19 13.57 7.50
C VAL A 127 26.35 13.78 9.00
N ARG A 128 25.54 13.11 9.84
CA ARG A 128 25.68 13.18 11.31
C ARG A 128 27.07 12.74 11.76
N LYS A 129 27.58 11.60 11.24
CA LYS A 129 28.92 11.11 11.56
C LYS A 129 30.00 12.13 11.17
N GLN A 130 29.89 12.75 10.00
CA GLN A 130 30.82 13.78 9.55
C GLN A 130 30.77 15.02 10.44
N GLU A 131 29.59 15.51 10.79
CA GLU A 131 29.43 16.65 11.71
C GLU A 131 30.00 16.34 13.10
N SER A 132 29.79 15.12 13.63
CA SER A 132 30.39 14.68 14.89
C SER A 132 31.92 14.64 14.84
N LEU A 133 32.51 14.11 13.76
CA LEU A 133 33.97 14.06 13.60
C LEU A 133 34.58 15.45 13.47
N LEU A 134 33.91 16.37 12.77
CA LEU A 134 34.36 17.75 12.65
C LEU A 134 34.37 18.46 14.01
N ARG A 135 33.35 18.24 14.84
CA ARG A 135 33.32 18.78 16.21
C ARG A 135 34.45 18.21 17.07
N LEU A 136 34.66 16.89 17.02
CA LEU A 136 35.75 16.26 17.77
C LEU A 136 37.12 16.87 17.42
N ARG A 137 37.39 17.06 16.12
CA ARG A 137 38.65 17.67 15.67
C ARG A 137 38.79 19.13 16.08
N GLN A 138 37.69 19.88 16.15
CA GLN A 138 37.68 21.25 16.66
C GLN A 138 38.01 21.25 18.16
N ASP A 139 37.39 20.36 18.92
CA ASP A 139 37.65 20.22 20.36
C ASP A 139 39.11 19.80 20.63
N GLU A 140 39.67 18.88 19.83
CA GLU A 140 41.09 18.47 19.89
C GLU A 140 42.03 19.65 19.60
N ALA A 141 41.78 20.41 18.52
CA ALA A 141 42.58 21.57 18.16
C ALA A 141 42.54 22.66 19.24
N GLU A 142 41.36 22.94 19.81
CA GLU A 142 41.23 23.89 20.93
C GLU A 142 42.01 23.42 22.18
N GLN A 143 42.06 22.11 22.45
CA GLN A 143 42.84 21.57 23.56
C GLN A 143 44.34 21.71 23.32
N GLU A 144 44.81 21.42 22.11
CA GLU A 144 46.21 21.60 21.70
C GLU A 144 46.63 23.07 21.79
N GLU A 145 45.81 24.01 21.32
CA GLU A 145 46.10 25.45 21.47
C GLU A 145 46.22 25.84 22.95
N ARG A 146 45.30 25.37 23.79
CA ARG A 146 45.34 25.62 25.24
C ARG A 146 46.57 25.02 25.92
N THR A 147 47.02 23.83 25.51
CA THR A 147 48.24 23.23 26.06
C THR A 147 49.50 23.97 25.59
N ILE A 148 49.56 24.34 24.30
CA ILE A 148 50.65 25.15 23.75
C ILE A 148 50.74 26.49 24.48
N TRP A 149 49.64 27.19 24.73
CA TRP A 149 49.66 28.47 25.45
C TRP A 149 50.09 28.35 26.91
N LYS A 150 49.83 27.20 27.55
CA LYS A 150 50.33 26.92 28.91
C LYS A 150 51.83 26.65 28.93
N LEU A 151 52.36 26.00 27.90
CA LEU A 151 53.77 25.62 27.80
C LEU A 151 54.66 26.75 27.25
N CYS A 152 54.12 27.56 26.35
CA CYS A 152 54.78 28.70 25.71
C CYS A 152 53.78 29.87 25.67
N PRO A 153 53.60 30.59 26.78
CA PRO A 153 52.68 31.72 26.83
C PRO A 153 53.11 32.78 25.81
N PRO A 154 52.17 33.38 25.07
CA PRO A 154 52.50 34.42 24.09
C PRO A 154 53.25 35.56 24.79
N PRO A 155 54.24 36.18 24.13
CA PRO A 155 55.03 37.25 24.74
C PRO A 155 54.09 38.34 25.25
N LEU A 156 54.21 38.67 26.54
CA LEU A 156 53.47 39.77 27.15
C LEU A 156 53.72 41.02 26.29
N ARG A 157 52.65 41.59 25.71
CA ARG A 157 52.76 42.88 25.02
C ARG A 157 53.46 43.85 25.98
N PRO A 158 54.54 44.52 25.56
CA PRO A 158 55.23 45.46 26.42
C PRO A 158 54.19 46.51 26.85
N GLN A 159 53.92 46.57 28.15
CA GLN A 159 53.19 47.67 28.73
C GLN A 159 54.02 48.92 28.47
N GLY A 160 53.53 49.80 27.61
CA GLY A 160 54.09 51.13 27.45
C GLY A 160 54.15 51.78 28.84
N ARG A 161 55.36 51.95 29.36
CA ARG A 161 55.59 52.91 30.45
C ARG A 161 55.53 54.33 29.84
N PRO A 162 54.99 55.30 30.60
CA PRO A 162 54.59 56.62 30.12
C PRO A 162 55.72 57.44 29.52
#